data_AF-A0A918DBG9-F1
#
_entry.id   AF-A0A918DBG9-F1
#
_cell.length_a   1.000
_cell.length_b   1.000
_cell.length_c   1.000
_cell.angle_alpha   90.00
_cell.angle_beta   90.00
_cell.angle_gamma   90.00
#
_symmetry.space_group_name_H-M   'P 1'
#
loop_
_entity.id
_entity.type
_entity.pdbx_description
1 polymer ?
#
loop_
_entity_poly.entity_id
_entity_poly.type
_entity_poly.pdbx_seq_one_letter_code
_entity_poly.pdbx_strand_id
1 'polypeptide(L)'
;MPTKVPRPPYEGSADPVQHLQWANEDTLKNIADLEEYPNSFGMAFSRALSTAQLHCCYDPSANKSETWEAWVAAMQVGSALFASATAPEGTTVECMIAHKKRTIPACGVKHFVDAGTWLEAFWLAVICRDQARMTQLCNVPIELLRASGAVFEEYIYHWVDALQTYWLERPGLGEKLVAAFDGTDPDTLRFIDREMMLKVLYPPLNLFYRFISQDPVKFNEALVQAVQLHKEYWTADEERESLTGDVALAPLAIACLAYDAGRPIEVESEYLPENLLDRSWLGEFET
;
A
#
# COMPACT_ATOMS: atom_id res chain seq x y z
N MET A 1 -9.53 9.05 25.38
CA MET A 1 -10.41 8.07 24.70
C MET A 1 -10.14 8.24 23.22
N PRO A 2 -9.89 7.14 22.48
CA PRO A 2 -9.56 7.24 21.07
C PRO A 2 -10.74 7.79 20.25
N THR A 3 -10.44 8.54 19.20
CA THR A 3 -11.43 9.04 18.24
C THR A 3 -11.85 7.90 17.32
N LYS A 4 -13.16 7.66 17.20
CA LYS A 4 -13.71 6.60 16.36
C LYS A 4 -14.15 7.15 15.00
N VAL A 5 -13.71 6.51 13.92
CA VAL A 5 -14.16 6.82 12.55
C VAL A 5 -14.66 5.53 11.90
N PRO A 6 -15.95 5.17 12.04
CA PRO A 6 -16.43 3.87 11.59
C PRO A 6 -16.58 3.81 10.06
N ARG A 7 -16.24 2.68 9.46
CA ARG A 7 -16.57 2.35 8.07
C ARG A 7 -18.06 1.97 7.95
N PRO A 8 -18.77 2.32 6.85
CA PRO A 8 -20.10 1.77 6.60
C PRO A 8 -20.11 0.24 6.60
N PRO A 9 -21.23 -0.41 6.96
CA PRO A 9 -21.31 -1.86 6.95
C PRO A 9 -21.10 -2.41 5.53
N TYR A 10 -20.26 -3.42 5.40
CA TYR A 10 -20.06 -4.12 4.13
C TYR A 10 -21.22 -5.09 3.88
N GLU A 11 -21.97 -4.89 2.79
CA GLU A 11 -23.17 -5.70 2.51
C GLU A 11 -22.86 -7.09 1.96
N GLY A 12 -21.67 -7.31 1.38
CA GLY A 12 -21.02 -8.60 1.13
C GLY A 12 -21.80 -9.74 0.44
N SER A 13 -21.09 -10.85 0.19
CA SER A 13 -21.71 -12.12 -0.22
C SER A 13 -22.55 -12.74 0.90
N ALA A 14 -23.66 -13.41 0.53
CA ALA A 14 -24.47 -14.24 1.42
C ALA A 14 -23.70 -15.46 1.99
N ASP A 15 -22.61 -15.85 1.33
CA ASP A 15 -21.63 -16.82 1.84
C ASP A 15 -20.22 -16.20 1.82
N PRO A 16 -19.82 -15.52 2.93
CA PRO A 16 -18.49 -14.94 3.09
C PRO A 16 -17.35 -15.94 2.97
N VAL A 17 -17.55 -17.17 3.46
CA VAL A 17 -16.49 -18.19 3.50
C VAL A 17 -16.19 -18.67 2.09
N GLN A 18 -17.22 -19.00 1.33
CA GLN A 18 -17.07 -19.41 -0.07
C GLN A 18 -16.48 -18.28 -0.92
N HIS A 19 -16.89 -17.03 -0.68
CA HIS A 19 -16.37 -15.87 -1.42
C HIS A 19 -14.87 -15.68 -1.18
N LEU A 20 -14.41 -15.72 0.08
CA LEU A 20 -12.99 -15.64 0.41
C LEU A 20 -12.19 -16.81 -0.14
N GLN A 21 -12.72 -18.04 -0.05
CA GLN A 21 -12.06 -19.21 -0.61
C GLN A 21 -11.85 -19.06 -2.12
N TRP A 22 -12.88 -18.64 -2.85
CA TRP A 22 -12.77 -18.40 -4.29
C TRP A 22 -11.74 -17.30 -4.61
N ALA A 23 -11.76 -16.18 -3.89
CA ALA A 23 -10.81 -15.09 -4.08
C ALA A 23 -9.35 -15.53 -3.80
N ASN A 24 -9.12 -16.34 -2.77
CA ASN A 24 -7.81 -16.92 -2.44
C ASN A 24 -7.34 -17.88 -3.54
N GLU A 25 -8.18 -18.81 -3.98
CA GLU A 25 -7.85 -19.78 -5.03
C GLU A 25 -7.49 -19.08 -6.36
N ASP A 26 -8.25 -18.04 -6.72
CA ASP A 26 -8.02 -17.29 -7.95
C ASP A 26 -6.73 -16.45 -7.88
N THR A 27 -6.43 -15.86 -6.71
CA THR A 27 -5.15 -15.19 -6.45
C THR A 27 -3.98 -16.15 -6.60
N LEU A 28 -4.07 -17.36 -6.02
CA LEU A 28 -3.01 -18.37 -6.10
C LEU A 28 -2.77 -18.86 -7.53
N LYS A 29 -3.81 -18.93 -8.37
CA LYS A 29 -3.67 -19.24 -9.81
C LYS A 29 -2.86 -18.15 -10.52
N ASN A 30 -3.24 -16.88 -10.35
CA ASN A 30 -2.51 -15.76 -10.95
C ASN A 30 -1.05 -15.69 -10.49
N ILE A 31 -0.78 -15.98 -9.21
CA ILE A 31 0.58 -16.06 -8.67
C ILE A 31 1.36 -17.22 -9.30
N ALA A 32 0.71 -18.36 -9.55
CA ALA A 32 1.37 -19.51 -10.17
C ALA A 32 1.85 -19.22 -11.59
N ASP A 33 1.07 -18.44 -12.35
CA ASP A 33 1.39 -18.11 -13.73
C ASP A 33 2.62 -17.20 -13.86
N LEU A 34 3.07 -16.52 -12.79
CA LEU A 34 4.21 -15.57 -12.84
C LEU A 34 5.55 -16.22 -13.19
N GLU A 35 5.73 -17.51 -12.92
CA GLU A 35 6.97 -18.25 -13.26
C GLU A 35 7.13 -18.42 -14.78
N GLU A 36 6.03 -18.40 -15.54
CA GLU A 36 6.00 -18.54 -17.01
C GLU A 36 5.64 -17.22 -17.71
N TYR A 37 4.73 -16.45 -17.12
CA TYR A 37 4.13 -15.23 -17.67
C TYR A 37 4.32 -14.03 -16.72
N PRO A 38 5.55 -13.52 -16.55
CA PRO A 38 5.80 -12.37 -15.66
C PRO A 38 5.13 -11.07 -16.15
N ASN A 39 4.66 -11.01 -17.41
CA ASN A 39 3.83 -9.90 -17.89
C ASN A 39 2.46 -9.83 -17.19
N SER A 40 2.05 -10.86 -16.44
CA SER A 40 0.80 -10.91 -15.68
C SER A 40 0.93 -10.30 -14.28
N PHE A 41 2.10 -9.75 -13.90
CA PHE A 41 2.35 -9.17 -12.58
C PHE A 41 1.34 -8.11 -12.17
N GLY A 42 0.99 -7.18 -13.07
CA GLY A 42 0.00 -6.14 -12.74
C GLY A 42 -1.35 -6.72 -12.30
N MET A 43 -1.82 -7.76 -12.99
CA MET A 43 -3.06 -8.45 -12.64
C MET A 43 -2.92 -9.26 -11.35
N ALA A 44 -1.82 -10.00 -11.18
CA ALA A 44 -1.57 -10.80 -9.99
C ALA A 44 -1.47 -9.91 -8.73
N PHE A 45 -0.79 -8.77 -8.82
CA PHE A 45 -0.64 -7.85 -7.70
C PHE A 45 -1.96 -7.16 -7.34
N SER A 46 -2.65 -6.59 -8.32
CA SER A 46 -3.96 -5.97 -8.13
C SER A 46 -4.97 -6.94 -7.51
N ARG A 47 -4.97 -8.21 -7.96
CA ARG A 47 -5.81 -9.25 -7.39
C ARG A 47 -5.42 -9.59 -5.95
N ALA A 48 -4.13 -9.79 -5.67
CA ALA A 48 -3.67 -10.11 -4.32
C ALA A 48 -4.01 -9.00 -3.31
N LEU A 49 -3.84 -7.73 -3.69
CA LEU A 49 -4.23 -6.59 -2.88
C LEU A 49 -5.76 -6.53 -2.66
N SER A 50 -6.55 -6.73 -3.72
CA SER A 50 -8.01 -6.77 -3.62
C SER A 50 -8.49 -7.89 -2.70
N THR A 51 -7.85 -9.07 -2.76
CA THR A 51 -8.14 -10.19 -1.86
C THR A 51 -7.79 -9.86 -0.41
N ALA A 52 -6.63 -9.24 -0.15
CA ALA A 52 -6.25 -8.78 1.19
C ALA A 52 -7.26 -7.77 1.78
N GLN A 53 -7.75 -6.84 0.95
CA GLN A 53 -8.80 -5.88 1.33
C GLN A 53 -10.15 -6.59 1.59
N LEU A 54 -10.52 -7.56 0.76
CA LEU A 54 -11.74 -8.35 0.95
C LEU A 54 -11.73 -9.10 2.29
N HIS A 55 -10.57 -9.62 2.72
CA HIS A 55 -10.44 -10.22 4.06
C HIS A 55 -10.78 -9.19 5.15
N CYS A 56 -10.29 -7.95 5.05
CA CYS A 56 -10.66 -6.88 5.99
C CYS A 56 -12.14 -6.48 5.92
N CYS A 57 -12.87 -6.77 4.84
CA CYS A 57 -14.33 -6.57 4.80
C CYS A 57 -15.07 -7.57 5.67
N TYR A 58 -14.61 -8.82 5.73
CA TYR A 58 -15.20 -9.88 6.55
C TYR A 58 -14.54 -10.05 7.93
N ASP A 59 -13.42 -9.38 8.16
CA ASP A 59 -12.65 -9.34 9.40
C ASP A 59 -12.10 -7.93 9.64
N PRO A 60 -12.96 -6.96 10.07
CA PRO A 60 -12.62 -5.53 10.08
C PRO A 60 -11.48 -5.12 11.01
N SER A 61 -11.19 -5.93 12.04
CA SER A 61 -10.03 -5.72 12.92
C SER A 61 -8.81 -6.53 12.49
N ALA A 62 -8.90 -7.34 11.43
CA ALA A 62 -7.87 -8.29 10.99
C ALA A 62 -7.46 -9.32 12.06
N ASN A 63 -8.42 -9.78 12.88
CA ASN A 63 -8.17 -10.69 14.00
C ASN A 63 -8.01 -12.17 13.57
N LYS A 64 -8.14 -12.49 12.27
CA LYS A 64 -7.92 -13.84 11.74
C LYS A 64 -6.55 -13.93 11.09
N SER A 65 -5.86 -15.06 11.31
CA SER A 65 -4.56 -15.32 10.70
C SER A 65 -4.61 -15.30 9.17
N GLU A 66 -5.71 -15.77 8.58
CA GLU A 66 -5.94 -15.80 7.14
C GLU A 66 -6.00 -14.39 6.53
N THR A 67 -6.49 -13.41 7.30
CA THR A 67 -6.46 -12.00 6.90
C THR A 67 -5.00 -11.56 6.79
N TRP A 68 -4.19 -11.78 7.82
CA TRP A 68 -2.76 -11.42 7.79
C TRP A 68 -2.01 -12.17 6.67
N GLU A 69 -2.29 -13.45 6.45
CA GLU A 69 -1.71 -14.25 5.38
C GLU A 69 -1.96 -13.63 3.99
N ALA A 70 -3.18 -13.15 3.73
CA ALA A 70 -3.51 -12.48 2.47
C ALA A 70 -2.72 -11.18 2.29
N TRP A 71 -2.49 -10.41 3.36
CA TRP A 71 -1.65 -9.21 3.34
C TRP A 71 -0.18 -9.53 3.07
N VAL A 72 0.36 -10.60 3.69
CA VAL A 72 1.72 -11.09 3.40
C VAL A 72 1.84 -11.53 1.94
N ALA A 73 0.85 -12.25 1.40
CA ALA A 73 0.85 -12.64 0.00
C ALA A 73 0.85 -11.42 -0.94
N ALA A 74 0.03 -10.41 -0.67
CA ALA A 74 0.02 -9.16 -1.44
C ALA A 74 1.37 -8.44 -1.39
N MET A 75 1.98 -8.31 -0.20
CA MET A 75 3.33 -7.75 -0.04
C MET A 75 4.38 -8.52 -0.86
N GLN A 76 4.34 -9.85 -0.79
CA GLN A 76 5.28 -10.72 -1.49
C GLN A 76 5.17 -10.58 -3.01
N VAL A 77 3.95 -10.49 -3.57
CA VAL A 77 3.74 -10.24 -5.00
C VAL A 77 4.25 -8.85 -5.41
N GLY A 78 3.91 -7.81 -4.66
CA GLY A 78 4.32 -6.43 -4.98
C GLY A 78 5.84 -6.24 -4.94
N SER A 79 6.53 -6.81 -3.96
CA SER A 79 7.98 -6.78 -3.90
C SER A 79 8.65 -7.64 -4.99
N ALA A 80 8.09 -8.81 -5.31
CA ALA A 80 8.56 -9.65 -6.41
C ALA A 80 8.42 -8.97 -7.79
N LEU A 81 7.36 -8.18 -8.00
CA LEU A 81 7.15 -7.37 -9.20
C LEU A 81 8.35 -6.44 -9.44
N PHE A 82 8.74 -5.67 -8.42
CA PHE A 82 9.87 -4.74 -8.54
C PHE A 82 11.23 -5.43 -8.58
N ALA A 83 11.39 -6.57 -7.88
CA ALA A 83 12.59 -7.39 -8.01
C ALA A 83 12.76 -7.93 -9.45
N SER A 84 11.69 -8.44 -10.05
CA SER A 84 11.67 -8.89 -11.45
C SER A 84 11.91 -7.74 -12.44
N ALA A 85 11.35 -6.56 -12.17
CA ALA A 85 11.50 -5.41 -13.06
C ALA A 85 12.90 -4.79 -13.04
N THR A 86 13.60 -4.88 -11.90
CA THR A 86 14.97 -4.34 -11.74
C THR A 86 16.06 -5.37 -12.06
N ALA A 87 15.72 -6.65 -12.18
CA ALA A 87 16.66 -7.70 -12.53
C ALA A 87 17.21 -7.53 -13.96
N PRO A 88 18.48 -7.89 -14.22
CA PRO A 88 19.04 -7.84 -15.56
C PRO A 88 18.26 -8.71 -16.55
N GLU A 89 18.15 -8.25 -17.79
CA GLU A 89 17.47 -8.99 -18.85
C GLU A 89 18.07 -10.40 -19.03
N GLY A 90 17.20 -11.39 -19.20
CA GLY A 90 17.60 -12.80 -19.34
C GLY A 90 17.98 -13.51 -18.03
N THR A 91 17.86 -12.84 -16.88
CA THR A 91 18.05 -13.45 -15.56
C THR A 91 16.73 -13.79 -14.88
N THR A 92 16.81 -14.44 -13.71
CA THR A 92 15.67 -14.75 -12.85
C THR A 92 15.93 -14.24 -11.43
N VAL A 93 14.85 -14.02 -10.68
CA VAL A 93 14.89 -13.71 -9.25
C VAL A 93 14.19 -14.82 -8.47
N GLU A 94 14.75 -15.20 -7.32
CA GLU A 94 14.09 -16.10 -6.39
C GLU A 94 13.26 -15.28 -5.40
N CYS A 95 11.97 -15.59 -5.27
CA CYS A 95 11.05 -14.88 -4.39
C CYS A 95 10.20 -15.86 -3.58
N MET A 96 10.04 -15.64 -2.28
CA MET A 96 8.99 -16.29 -1.50
C MET A 96 7.66 -15.59 -1.80
N ILE A 97 6.68 -16.35 -2.31
CA ILE A 97 5.31 -15.87 -2.55
C ILE A 97 4.31 -16.96 -2.17
N ALA A 98 3.43 -16.64 -1.22
CA ALA A 98 2.37 -17.52 -0.70
C ALA A 98 2.91 -18.91 -0.33
N HIS A 99 3.89 -18.96 0.58
CA HIS A 99 4.57 -20.17 1.09
C HIS A 99 5.37 -20.98 0.08
N LYS A 100 5.52 -20.50 -1.16
CA LYS A 100 6.33 -21.16 -2.18
C LYS A 100 7.49 -20.27 -2.61
N LYS A 101 8.71 -20.84 -2.60
CA LYS A 101 9.85 -20.25 -3.32
C LYS A 101 9.63 -20.40 -4.81
N ARG A 102 9.61 -19.29 -5.53
CA ARG A 102 9.36 -19.19 -6.97
C ARG A 102 10.55 -18.58 -7.67
N THR A 103 10.83 -19.06 -8.88
CA THR A 103 11.85 -18.49 -9.76
C THR A 103 11.15 -17.68 -10.84
N ILE A 104 11.28 -16.36 -10.78
CA ILE A 104 10.54 -15.45 -11.65
C ILE A 104 11.50 -14.81 -12.66
N PRO A 105 11.21 -14.86 -13.97
CA PRO A 105 12.04 -14.19 -14.97
C PRO A 105 12.05 -12.67 -14.80
N ALA A 106 13.17 -12.04 -15.15
CA ALA A 106 13.24 -10.59 -15.26
C ALA A 106 12.23 -10.08 -16.31
N CYS A 107 11.38 -9.13 -15.93
CA CYS A 107 10.36 -8.57 -16.84
C CYS A 107 10.74 -7.19 -17.39
N GLY A 108 11.68 -6.49 -16.75
CA GLY A 108 12.07 -5.14 -17.13
C GLY A 108 10.95 -4.12 -16.99
N VAL A 109 11.01 -3.05 -17.79
CA VAL A 109 10.01 -1.98 -17.79
C VAL A 109 8.69 -2.47 -18.40
N LYS A 110 7.59 -2.30 -17.65
CA LYS A 110 6.22 -2.59 -18.08
C LYS A 110 5.29 -1.49 -17.60
N HIS A 111 4.07 -1.45 -18.16
CA HIS A 111 3.05 -0.46 -17.82
C HIS A 111 2.65 -0.49 -16.33
N PHE A 112 2.71 -1.64 -15.67
CA PHE A 112 2.42 -1.82 -14.25
C PHE A 112 3.61 -1.56 -13.32
N VAL A 113 4.79 -1.23 -13.85
CA VAL A 113 5.98 -0.94 -13.03
C VAL A 113 6.09 0.57 -12.84
N ASP A 114 5.09 1.12 -12.17
CA ASP A 114 4.87 2.56 -12.10
C ASP A 114 4.89 3.08 -10.65
N ALA A 115 4.82 4.42 -10.49
CA ALA A 115 4.95 5.06 -9.18
C ALA A 115 3.77 4.76 -8.23
N GLY A 116 2.56 4.58 -8.76
CA GLY A 116 1.39 4.20 -7.96
C GLY A 116 1.52 2.78 -7.42
N THR A 117 1.87 1.82 -8.31
CA THR A 117 2.15 0.43 -7.91
C THR A 117 3.31 0.34 -6.92
N TRP A 118 4.33 1.20 -7.07
CA TRP A 118 5.44 1.27 -6.10
C TRP A 118 4.97 1.69 -4.72
N LEU A 119 4.11 2.72 -4.63
CA LEU A 119 3.55 3.18 -3.35
C LEU A 119 2.75 2.07 -2.68
N GLU A 120 1.88 1.38 -3.40
CA GLU A 120 1.11 0.24 -2.88
C GLU A 120 2.03 -0.87 -2.34
N ALA A 121 3.03 -1.28 -3.11
CA ALA A 121 4.00 -2.31 -2.69
C ALA A 121 4.80 -1.86 -1.45
N PHE A 122 5.20 -0.59 -1.38
CA PHE A 122 5.92 -0.03 -0.24
C PHE A 122 5.04 0.01 1.01
N TRP A 123 3.78 0.43 0.89
CA TRP A 123 2.84 0.43 2.03
C TRP A 123 2.56 -0.97 2.56
N LEU A 124 2.41 -1.96 1.69
CA LEU A 124 2.29 -3.35 2.10
C LEU A 124 3.52 -3.83 2.87
N ALA A 125 4.73 -3.52 2.39
CA ALA A 125 5.97 -3.87 3.08
C ALA A 125 6.08 -3.21 4.46
N VAL A 126 5.66 -1.94 4.58
CA VAL A 126 5.57 -1.22 5.87
C VAL A 126 4.57 -1.90 6.81
N ILE A 127 3.38 -2.24 6.32
CA ILE A 127 2.31 -2.86 7.14
C ILE A 127 2.71 -4.26 7.61
N CYS A 128 3.43 -5.03 6.79
CA CYS A 128 3.94 -6.34 7.18
C CYS A 128 5.29 -6.28 7.92
N ARG A 129 5.89 -5.09 8.11
CA ARG A 129 7.18 -4.83 8.78
C ARG A 129 8.37 -5.55 8.16
N ASP A 130 8.31 -5.81 6.86
CA ASP A 130 9.40 -6.45 6.14
C ASP A 130 10.45 -5.42 5.70
N GLN A 131 11.40 -5.15 6.59
CA GLN A 131 12.46 -4.16 6.36
C GLN A 131 13.36 -4.51 5.16
N ALA A 132 13.54 -5.80 4.84
CA ALA A 132 14.35 -6.22 3.71
C ALA A 132 13.67 -5.84 2.40
N ARG A 133 12.36 -6.10 2.29
CA ARG A 133 11.55 -5.71 1.12
C ARG A 133 11.38 -4.20 1.03
N MET A 134 11.20 -3.50 2.14
CA MET A 134 11.21 -2.03 2.16
C MET A 134 12.53 -1.48 1.59
N THR A 135 13.66 -2.03 2.00
CA THR A 135 14.99 -1.64 1.50
C THR A 135 15.14 -1.94 0.01
N GLN A 136 14.69 -3.10 -0.46
CA GLN A 136 14.72 -3.45 -1.88
C GLN A 136 13.87 -2.47 -2.71
N LEU A 137 12.64 -2.19 -2.28
CA LEU A 137 11.75 -1.24 -2.94
C LEU A 137 12.36 0.16 -2.99
N CYS A 138 13.00 0.63 -1.91
CA CYS A 138 13.65 1.94 -1.90
C CYS A 138 14.90 2.05 -2.79
N ASN A 139 15.42 0.94 -3.31
CA ASN A 139 16.50 0.93 -4.29
C ASN A 139 15.99 0.88 -5.74
N VAL A 140 14.67 0.79 -5.98
CA VAL A 140 14.09 0.89 -7.32
C VAL A 140 14.34 2.31 -7.89
N PRO A 141 14.98 2.44 -9.06
CA PRO A 141 15.23 3.76 -9.65
C PRO A 141 13.93 4.47 -10.04
N ILE A 142 13.80 5.75 -9.69
CA ILE A 142 12.64 6.57 -10.11
C ILE A 142 12.51 6.64 -11.63
N GLU A 143 13.64 6.67 -12.35
CA GLU A 143 13.65 6.65 -13.82
C GLU A 143 12.99 5.39 -14.40
N LEU A 144 13.07 4.27 -13.69
CA LEU A 144 12.38 3.04 -14.09
C LEU A 144 10.86 3.19 -13.95
N LEU A 145 10.39 3.85 -12.88
CA LEU A 145 8.97 4.15 -12.66
C LEU A 145 8.43 5.16 -13.69
N ARG A 146 9.26 6.13 -14.11
CA ARG A 146 8.92 7.08 -15.18
C ARG A 146 8.85 6.41 -16.56
N ALA A 147 9.66 5.37 -16.77
CA ALA A 147 9.73 4.65 -18.04
C ALA A 147 8.51 3.72 -18.29
N SER A 148 7.63 3.51 -17.30
CA SER A 148 6.45 2.64 -17.44
C SER A 148 5.47 3.08 -18.53
N GLY A 149 5.49 4.37 -18.89
CA GLY A 149 4.53 4.99 -19.80
C GLY A 149 3.22 5.40 -19.12
N ALA A 150 3.08 5.19 -17.80
CA ALA A 150 1.97 5.72 -17.02
C ALA A 150 2.07 7.25 -16.92
N VAL A 151 0.92 7.92 -16.92
CA VAL A 151 0.83 9.38 -16.84
C VAL A 151 0.43 9.76 -15.42
N PHE A 152 1.33 10.46 -14.72
CA PHE A 152 1.10 10.95 -13.36
C PHE A 152 1.39 12.44 -13.26
N GLU A 153 0.84 13.03 -12.20
CA GLU A 153 1.31 14.31 -11.69
C GLU A 153 2.74 14.17 -11.14
N GLU A 154 3.56 15.20 -11.29
CA GLU A 154 4.97 15.15 -10.94
C GLU A 154 5.22 14.93 -9.43
N TYR A 155 4.27 15.33 -8.58
CA TYR A 155 4.36 15.17 -7.12
C TYR A 155 4.61 13.71 -6.71
N ILE A 156 4.08 12.73 -7.45
CA ILE A 156 4.17 11.32 -7.06
C ILE A 156 5.63 10.86 -7.05
N TYR A 157 6.45 11.34 -7.99
CA TYR A 157 7.86 10.97 -8.07
C TYR A 157 8.67 11.63 -6.96
N HIS A 158 8.36 12.89 -6.63
CA HIS A 158 8.93 13.55 -5.44
C HIS A 158 8.51 12.85 -4.15
N TRP A 159 7.28 12.33 -4.11
CA TRP A 159 6.77 11.59 -2.97
C TRP A 159 7.47 10.24 -2.79
N VAL A 160 7.65 9.47 -3.87
CA VAL A 160 8.48 8.27 -3.88
C VAL A 160 9.89 8.61 -3.41
N ASP A 161 10.53 9.64 -3.95
CA ASP A 161 11.89 10.06 -3.58
C ASP A 161 12.00 10.42 -2.10
N ALA A 162 11.00 11.12 -1.54
CA ALA A 162 10.96 11.43 -0.11
C ALA A 162 10.89 10.17 0.75
N LEU A 163 10.07 9.18 0.39
CA LEU A 163 9.95 7.91 1.12
C LEU A 163 11.23 7.08 1.02
N GLN A 164 11.83 6.98 -0.18
CA GLN A 164 13.13 6.34 -0.38
C GLN A 164 14.22 7.01 0.45
N THR A 165 14.22 8.34 0.49
CA THR A 165 15.19 9.14 1.22
C THR A 165 15.04 8.96 2.73
N TYR A 166 13.81 8.96 3.24
CA TYR A 166 13.53 8.67 4.64
C TYR A 166 14.02 7.28 5.04
N TRP A 167 13.60 6.24 4.30
CA TRP A 167 13.90 4.86 4.68
C TRP A 167 15.40 4.53 4.59
N LEU A 168 16.07 5.02 3.54
CA LEU A 168 17.50 4.78 3.35
C LEU A 168 18.39 5.82 4.05
N GLU A 169 17.80 6.68 4.89
CA GLU A 169 18.49 7.75 5.62
C GLU A 169 19.39 8.64 4.74
N ARG A 170 18.93 8.91 3.51
CA ARG A 170 19.66 9.76 2.56
C ARG A 170 19.48 11.24 2.94
N PRO A 171 20.44 12.12 2.61
CA PRO A 171 20.28 13.55 2.84
C PRO A 171 19.19 14.15 1.95
N GLY A 172 18.63 15.28 2.38
CA GLY A 172 17.73 16.09 1.56
C GLY A 172 16.24 15.71 1.63
N LEU A 173 15.80 15.06 2.71
CA LEU A 173 14.40 14.71 2.92
C LEU A 173 13.48 15.94 2.91
N GLY A 174 13.93 17.05 3.50
CA GLY A 174 13.16 18.30 3.59
C GLY A 174 12.83 18.87 2.22
N GLU A 175 13.81 19.01 1.32
CA GLU A 175 13.59 19.55 -0.03
C GLU A 175 12.64 18.66 -0.84
N LYS A 176 12.77 17.33 -0.73
CA LYS A 176 11.92 16.37 -1.44
C LYS A 176 10.47 16.42 -0.98
N LEU A 177 10.24 16.57 0.33
CA LEU A 177 8.90 16.75 0.88
C LEU A 177 8.26 18.06 0.43
N VAL A 178 9.02 19.16 0.42
CA VAL A 178 8.52 20.45 -0.09
C VAL A 178 8.11 20.31 -1.56
N ALA A 179 8.95 19.70 -2.40
CA ALA A 179 8.62 19.47 -3.81
C ALA A 179 7.37 18.58 -3.99
N ALA A 180 7.19 17.57 -3.14
CA ALA A 180 5.98 16.75 -3.14
C ALA A 180 4.74 17.57 -2.73
N PHE A 181 4.83 18.41 -1.70
CA PHE A 181 3.72 19.29 -1.29
C PHE A 181 3.35 20.31 -2.38
N ASP A 182 4.33 20.99 -2.95
CA ASP A 182 4.10 22.00 -4.00
C ASP A 182 3.39 21.39 -5.22
N GLY A 183 3.68 20.13 -5.54
CA GLY A 183 3.02 19.40 -6.63
C GLY A 183 1.59 18.93 -6.34
N THR A 184 1.05 19.15 -5.13
CA THR A 184 -0.33 18.80 -4.76
C THR A 184 -1.33 19.95 -4.86
N ASP A 185 -0.90 21.13 -5.36
CA ASP A 185 -1.80 22.27 -5.55
C ASP A 185 -2.95 21.90 -6.51
N PRO A 186 -4.21 21.85 -6.03
CA PRO A 186 -5.36 21.42 -6.82
C PRO A 186 -5.65 22.29 -8.04
N ASP A 187 -5.16 23.53 -8.07
CA ASP A 187 -5.38 24.45 -9.19
C ASP A 187 -4.35 24.24 -10.33
N THR A 188 -3.36 23.37 -10.12
CA THR A 188 -2.28 23.08 -11.08
C THR A 188 -2.31 21.67 -11.67
N LEU A 189 -3.22 20.81 -11.18
CA LEU A 189 -3.37 19.42 -11.61
C LEU A 189 -3.75 19.31 -13.09
N ARG A 190 -3.24 18.29 -13.75
CA ARG A 190 -3.45 17.98 -15.18
C ARG A 190 -4.19 16.67 -15.43
N PHE A 191 -4.00 15.68 -14.57
CA PHE A 191 -4.40 14.29 -14.79
C PHE A 191 -5.28 13.75 -13.67
N ILE A 192 -5.15 14.28 -12.45
CA ILE A 192 -5.91 13.85 -11.28
C ILE A 192 -6.98 14.89 -10.96
N ASP A 193 -8.18 14.44 -10.60
CA ASP A 193 -9.24 15.36 -10.18
C ASP A 193 -8.95 15.96 -8.79
N ARG A 194 -9.48 17.16 -8.57
CA ARG A 194 -9.29 17.92 -7.33
C ARG A 194 -9.73 17.12 -6.08
N GLU A 195 -10.80 16.35 -6.19
CA GLU A 195 -11.37 15.66 -5.03
C GLU A 195 -10.48 14.50 -4.59
N MET A 196 -10.03 13.66 -5.53
CA MET A 196 -9.05 12.60 -5.27
C MET A 196 -7.76 13.14 -4.68
N MET A 197 -7.23 14.25 -5.24
CA MET A 197 -6.01 14.88 -4.70
C MET A 197 -6.21 15.29 -3.23
N LEU A 198 -7.26 16.06 -2.93
CA LEU A 198 -7.47 16.61 -1.60
C LEU A 198 -7.86 15.56 -0.55
N LYS A 199 -8.62 14.52 -0.95
CA LYS A 199 -9.20 13.56 0.00
C LYS A 199 -8.42 12.25 0.14
N VAL A 200 -7.65 11.85 -0.88
CA VAL A 200 -6.97 10.55 -0.89
C VAL A 200 -5.45 10.71 -0.95
N LEU A 201 -4.94 11.56 -1.85
CA LEU A 201 -3.50 11.59 -2.17
C LEU A 201 -2.69 12.56 -1.31
N TYR A 202 -3.21 13.74 -1.01
CA TYR A 202 -2.58 14.72 -0.12
C TYR A 202 -2.54 14.30 1.36
N PRO A 203 -3.60 13.72 1.96
CA PRO A 203 -3.60 13.43 3.39
C PRO A 203 -2.44 12.54 3.88
N PRO A 204 -2.02 11.48 3.16
CA PRO A 204 -0.82 10.72 3.52
C PRO A 204 0.48 11.54 3.55
N LEU A 205 0.67 12.50 2.63
CA LEU A 205 1.84 13.39 2.64
C LEU A 205 1.85 14.26 3.92
N ASN A 206 0.71 14.89 4.24
CA ASN A 206 0.58 15.67 5.47
C ASN A 206 0.76 14.80 6.72
N LEU A 207 0.16 13.61 6.76
CA LEU A 207 0.29 12.67 7.88
C LEU A 207 1.75 12.26 8.10
N PHE A 208 2.48 11.93 7.03
CA PHE A 208 3.90 11.62 7.11
C PHE A 208 4.74 12.82 7.57
N TYR A 209 4.42 14.03 7.11
CA TYR A 209 5.05 15.25 7.61
C TYR A 209 4.81 15.45 9.12
N ARG A 210 3.62 15.16 9.64
CA ARG A 210 3.36 15.19 11.09
C ARG A 210 4.12 14.10 11.84
N PHE A 211 4.27 12.93 11.22
CA PHE A 211 5.12 11.87 11.76
C PHE A 211 6.57 12.35 11.90
N ILE A 212 7.22 12.82 10.85
CA ILE A 212 8.63 13.28 10.96
C ILE A 212 8.82 14.49 11.90
N SER A 213 7.79 15.34 12.05
CA SER A 213 7.84 16.52 12.92
C SER A 213 7.79 16.19 14.42
N GLN A 214 7.63 14.91 14.79
CA GLN A 214 7.61 14.43 16.17
C GLN A 214 6.56 15.10 17.08
N ASP A 215 5.40 15.45 16.53
CA ASP A 215 4.27 16.04 17.27
C ASP A 215 3.11 15.03 17.33
N PRO A 216 2.96 14.25 18.42
CA PRO A 216 1.94 13.20 18.53
C PRO A 216 0.51 13.73 18.49
N VAL A 217 0.27 14.95 18.95
CA VAL A 217 -1.06 15.57 18.94
C VAL A 217 -1.46 15.89 17.51
N LYS A 218 -0.61 16.62 16.77
CA LYS A 218 -0.89 16.94 15.35
C LYS A 218 -0.89 15.72 14.47
N PHE A 219 -0.11 14.68 14.82
CA PHE A 219 -0.15 13.42 14.10
C PHE A 219 -1.52 12.74 14.23
N ASN A 220 -2.06 12.62 15.44
CA ASN A 220 -3.38 12.00 15.64
C ASN A 220 -4.51 12.85 15.04
N GLU A 221 -4.44 14.19 15.12
CA GLU A 221 -5.38 15.08 14.42
C GLU A 221 -5.36 14.84 12.89
N ALA A 222 -4.15 14.75 12.31
CA ALA A 222 -4.00 14.48 10.87
C ALA A 222 -4.45 13.05 10.50
N LEU A 223 -4.26 12.06 11.39
CA LEU A 223 -4.70 10.69 11.16
C LEU A 223 -6.23 10.61 11.13
N VAL A 224 -6.91 11.23 12.10
CA VAL A 224 -8.38 11.35 12.11
C VAL A 224 -8.86 11.98 10.81
N GLN A 225 -8.25 13.11 10.42
CA GLN A 225 -8.63 13.81 9.19
C GLN A 225 -8.42 12.94 7.94
N ALA A 226 -7.29 12.25 7.84
CA ALA A 226 -6.99 11.38 6.70
C ALA A 226 -8.02 10.25 6.57
N VAL A 227 -8.40 9.60 7.67
CA VAL A 227 -9.42 8.55 7.65
C VAL A 227 -10.81 9.10 7.33
N GLN A 228 -11.16 10.28 7.85
CA GLN A 228 -12.43 10.94 7.53
C GLN A 228 -12.55 11.32 6.05
N LEU A 229 -11.48 11.88 5.46
CA LEU A 229 -11.45 12.24 4.04
C LEU A 229 -11.46 11.01 3.14
N HIS A 230 -10.73 9.95 3.53
CA HIS A 230 -10.76 8.67 2.84
C HIS A 230 -12.18 8.11 2.83
N LYS A 231 -12.85 8.06 3.99
CA LYS A 231 -14.26 7.67 4.10
C LYS A 231 -15.14 8.55 3.18
N GLU A 232 -15.03 9.86 3.28
CA GLU A 232 -15.85 10.79 2.50
C GLU A 232 -15.69 10.58 0.98
N TYR A 233 -14.48 10.26 0.51
CA TYR A 233 -14.24 10.00 -0.90
C TYR A 233 -14.86 8.67 -1.36
N TRP A 234 -14.54 7.58 -0.67
CA TRP A 234 -14.91 6.22 -1.10
C TRP A 234 -16.38 5.87 -0.85
N THR A 235 -17.10 6.64 -0.02
CA THR A 235 -18.53 6.44 0.25
C THR A 235 -19.41 7.54 -0.37
N ALA A 236 -18.88 8.35 -1.29
CA ALA A 236 -19.63 9.46 -1.87
C ALA A 236 -20.72 9.00 -2.86
N ASP A 237 -20.47 7.93 -3.60
CA ASP A 237 -21.40 7.33 -4.55
C ASP A 237 -21.08 5.83 -4.75
N GLU A 238 -22.05 5.08 -5.30
CA GLU A 238 -21.92 3.63 -5.56
C GLU A 238 -20.84 3.30 -6.60
N GLU A 239 -20.49 4.22 -7.50
CA GLU A 239 -19.43 4.00 -8.52
C GLU A 239 -18.03 4.03 -7.90
N ARG A 240 -17.88 4.72 -6.76
CA ARG A 240 -16.66 4.76 -5.97
C ARG A 240 -16.56 3.62 -4.98
N GLU A 241 -17.63 2.86 -4.72
CA GLU A 241 -17.53 1.68 -3.87
C GLU A 241 -16.62 0.63 -4.53
N SER A 242 -15.40 0.54 -3.99
CA SER A 242 -14.34 -0.34 -4.46
C SER A 242 -13.63 -0.94 -3.26
N LEU A 243 -13.18 -2.18 -3.39
CA LEU A 243 -12.35 -2.84 -2.37
C LEU A 243 -11.11 -2.00 -2.03
N THR A 244 -10.63 -1.20 -2.99
CA THR A 244 -9.51 -0.26 -2.80
C THR A 244 -9.76 0.80 -1.73
N GLY A 245 -11.03 1.10 -1.44
CA GLY A 245 -11.45 2.06 -0.42
C GLY A 245 -11.64 1.47 0.98
N ASP A 246 -11.63 0.14 1.14
CA ASP A 246 -12.01 -0.51 2.40
C ASP A 246 -10.94 -0.40 3.49
N VAL A 247 -9.68 -0.23 3.09
CA VAL A 247 -8.56 0.03 4.00
C VAL A 247 -7.83 1.27 3.52
N ALA A 248 -7.59 2.22 4.42
CA ALA A 248 -6.81 3.41 4.14
C ALA A 248 -5.32 3.04 4.11
N LEU A 249 -4.87 2.42 3.01
CA LEU A 249 -3.56 1.75 2.91
C LEU A 249 -2.38 2.63 3.34
N ALA A 250 -2.27 3.84 2.79
CA ALA A 250 -1.19 4.76 3.13
C ALA A 250 -1.30 5.32 4.57
N PRO A 251 -2.48 5.79 5.04
CA PRO A 251 -2.66 6.15 6.45
C PRO A 251 -2.35 5.01 7.43
N LEU A 252 -2.76 3.78 7.13
CA LEU A 252 -2.44 2.59 7.92
C LEU A 252 -0.93 2.34 7.98
N ALA A 253 -0.24 2.35 6.84
CA ALA A 253 1.21 2.17 6.81
C ALA A 253 1.95 3.23 7.64
N ILE A 254 1.54 4.50 7.53
CA ILE A 254 2.17 5.59 8.31
C ILE A 254 1.82 5.46 9.81
N ALA A 255 0.61 5.00 10.16
CA ALA A 255 0.25 4.69 11.54
C ALA A 255 1.08 3.52 12.09
N CYS A 256 1.38 2.49 11.28
CA CYS A 256 2.31 1.42 11.64
C CYS A 256 3.71 1.98 11.97
N LEU A 257 4.26 2.86 11.13
CA LEU A 257 5.56 3.52 11.40
C LEU A 257 5.52 4.33 12.71
N ALA A 258 4.44 5.06 12.96
CA ALA A 258 4.27 5.83 14.19
C ALA A 258 4.17 4.93 15.43
N TYR A 259 3.40 3.85 15.35
CA TYR A 259 3.26 2.85 16.41
C TYR A 259 4.60 2.18 16.73
N ASP A 260 5.33 1.73 15.70
CA ASP A 260 6.64 1.09 15.85
C ASP A 260 7.70 2.08 16.38
N ALA A 261 7.53 3.38 16.17
CA ALA A 261 8.31 4.45 16.79
C ALA A 261 7.87 4.79 18.24
N GLY A 262 6.97 4.01 18.85
CA GLY A 262 6.50 4.18 20.22
C GLY A 262 5.49 5.32 20.41
N ARG A 263 4.86 5.79 19.33
CA ARG A 263 3.85 6.85 19.43
C ARG A 263 2.47 6.27 19.69
N PRO A 264 1.68 6.87 20.60
CA PRO A 264 0.31 6.44 20.81
C PRO A 264 -0.52 6.73 19.55
N ILE A 265 -1.26 5.72 19.10
CA ILE A 265 -2.29 5.87 18.09
C ILE A 265 -3.63 5.97 18.81
N GLU A 266 -4.29 7.11 18.68
CA GLU A 266 -5.53 7.44 19.39
C GLU A 266 -6.74 7.44 18.45
N VAL A 267 -6.67 6.65 17.37
CA VAL A 267 -7.71 6.52 16.36
C VAL A 267 -8.13 5.06 16.23
N GLU A 268 -9.42 4.79 16.35
CA GLU A 268 -10.02 3.47 16.12
C GLU A 268 -10.89 3.54 14.86
N SER A 269 -10.61 2.69 13.88
CA SER A 269 -11.34 2.65 12.61
C SER A 269 -11.14 1.31 11.90
N GLU A 270 -12.18 0.78 11.26
CA GLU A 270 -12.06 -0.40 10.38
C GLU A 270 -11.26 -0.10 9.10
N TYR A 271 -11.03 1.17 8.75
CA TYR A 271 -10.08 1.56 7.70
C TYR A 271 -8.62 1.40 8.14
N LEU A 272 -8.37 1.21 9.44
CA LEU A 272 -7.07 0.98 10.06
C LEU A 272 -7.13 -0.31 10.90
N PRO A 273 -7.27 -1.51 10.30
CA PRO A 273 -7.51 -2.74 11.04
C PRO A 273 -6.51 -2.95 12.18
N GLU A 274 -7.02 -3.06 13.40
CA GLU A 274 -6.24 -2.99 14.65
C GLU A 274 -5.08 -4.00 14.67
N ASN A 275 -5.33 -5.24 14.27
CA ASN A 275 -4.33 -6.30 14.28
C ASN A 275 -3.28 -6.17 13.17
N LEU A 276 -3.59 -5.42 12.10
CA LEU A 276 -2.59 -4.99 11.12
C LEU A 276 -1.76 -3.85 11.70
N LEU A 277 -2.32 -2.97 12.52
CA LEU A 277 -1.62 -1.84 13.10
C LEU A 277 -0.72 -2.23 14.28
N ASP A 278 -1.19 -3.11 15.17
CA ASP A 278 -0.52 -3.44 16.43
C ASP A 278 0.56 -4.53 16.32
N ARG A 279 0.66 -5.17 15.14
CA ARG A 279 1.54 -6.29 14.76
C ARG A 279 1.20 -7.65 15.38
N SER A 280 -0.07 -7.91 15.69
CA SER A 280 -0.53 -9.11 16.40
C SER A 280 -0.13 -10.45 15.77
N TRP A 281 0.08 -10.50 14.45
CA TRP A 281 0.45 -11.73 13.72
C TRP A 281 1.89 -11.70 13.15
N LEU A 282 2.73 -10.75 13.60
CA LEU A 282 4.09 -10.60 13.08
C LEU A 282 4.95 -11.85 13.39
N GLY A 283 5.53 -12.44 12.36
CA GLY A 283 6.39 -13.63 12.45
C GLY A 283 5.68 -14.97 12.29
N GLU A 284 4.35 -14.97 12.15
CA GLU A 284 3.55 -16.20 11.96
C GLU A 284 3.70 -16.79 10.55
N PHE A 285 4.09 -15.97 9.57
CA PHE A 285 4.30 -16.38 8.19
C PHE A 285 5.68 -15.92 7.71
N GLU A 286 6.30 -16.71 6.81
CA GLU A 286 7.60 -16.38 6.24
C GLU A 286 7.48 -15.08 5.43
N THR A 287 8.25 -14.06 5.83
CA THR A 287 8.30 -12.74 5.19
C THR A 287 9.58 -12.62 4.37
#